data_AF-W9XSS8-F1
#
_entry.id   AF-W9XSS8-F1
#
_cell.length_a   1.000
_cell.length_b   1.000
_cell.length_c   1.000
_cell.angle_alpha   90.00
_cell.angle_beta   90.00
_cell.angle_gamma   90.00
#
_symmetry.space_group_name_H-M   'P 1'
#
loop_
_entity.id
_entity.type
_entity.pdbx_description
1 polymer ?
#
loop_
_entity_poly.entity_id
_entity_poly.type
_entity_poly.pdbx_seq_one_letter_code
_entity_poly.pdbx_strand_id
1 'polypeptide(L)'
;MSQTITFALLATTLLMRSVNAQIEGWRGNFGNSGNRGPGWWNNGDNGGDDGDGSSSTGITGENSLFSSQTEFNKATRILIIHAVLASLVWVIFIPSLAILLRLNIKNPVILKIHAVGQIISYIIYIVAAGMGFWLAQQSAAYGVWNDPHPKLGLAVLAIAFFQPIFGAIHHRIYKKRAVNAQAGRSTEAPGRTSVGHAHLWLGRLLIVLGVINGGLGIRLASFSPFQTGATTNKARITYTTMAAVMFVLYMIFLILFEVRRTRHQNVKLENRSSSTIPKDPLPTYDESEESVGRNARYT
;
A
#
# COMPACT_ATOMS: atom_id res chain seq x y z
N MET A 1 22.13 6.20 18.75
CA MET A 1 20.68 6.29 18.45
C MET A 1 20.22 7.68 17.98
N SER A 2 21.03 8.75 18.07
CA SER A 2 20.61 10.10 17.69
C SER A 2 20.70 10.43 16.19
N GLN A 3 21.60 9.77 15.44
CA GLN A 3 21.85 10.12 14.03
C GLN A 3 20.73 9.67 13.07
N THR A 4 20.01 8.59 13.37
CA THR A 4 18.91 8.10 12.50
C THR A 4 17.65 8.96 12.58
N ILE A 5 17.45 9.68 13.68
CA ILE A 5 16.27 10.54 13.89
C ILE A 5 16.47 11.88 13.18
N THR A 6 17.69 12.39 13.13
CA THR A 6 18.04 13.64 12.43
C THR A 6 17.94 13.50 10.90
N PHE A 7 18.31 12.34 10.33
CA PHE A 7 18.10 12.07 8.90
C PHE A 7 16.61 11.98 8.51
N ALA A 8 15.74 11.46 9.40
CA ALA A 8 14.30 11.40 9.13
C ALA A 8 13.63 12.78 9.14
N LEU A 9 14.10 13.70 9.98
CA LEU A 9 13.63 15.09 10.05
C LEU A 9 14.15 15.97 8.89
N LEU A 10 15.38 15.72 8.42
CA LEU A 10 15.90 16.38 7.22
C LEU A 10 15.23 15.87 5.94
N ALA A 11 14.92 14.56 5.86
CA ALA A 11 14.21 13.99 4.72
C ALA A 11 12.77 14.53 4.60
N THR A 12 12.06 14.71 5.73
CA THR A 12 10.70 15.28 5.73
C THR A 12 10.66 16.75 5.31
N THR A 13 11.68 17.53 5.64
CA THR A 13 11.77 18.96 5.24
C THR A 13 12.24 19.14 3.79
N LEU A 14 13.13 18.30 3.28
CA LEU A 14 13.48 18.26 1.84
C LEU A 14 12.33 17.73 0.96
N LEU A 15 11.53 16.78 1.47
CA LEU A 15 10.32 16.29 0.78
C LEU A 15 9.25 17.40 0.69
N MET A 16 9.10 18.24 1.71
CA MET A 16 8.16 19.36 1.67
C MET A 16 8.52 20.41 0.60
N ARG A 17 9.81 20.62 0.31
CA ARG A 17 10.26 21.52 -0.77
C ARG A 17 10.19 20.90 -2.16
N SER A 18 10.41 19.59 -2.31
CA SER A 18 10.29 18.89 -3.60
C SER A 18 8.84 18.59 -4.01
N VAL A 19 7.90 18.53 -3.06
CA VAL A 19 6.47 18.46 -3.37
C VAL A 19 6.03 19.71 -4.15
N ASN A 20 6.50 20.91 -3.82
CA ASN A 20 6.19 22.11 -4.61
C ASN A 20 6.75 22.06 -6.05
N ALA A 21 7.90 21.43 -6.28
CA ALA A 21 8.54 21.34 -7.60
C ALA A 21 8.00 20.16 -8.45
N GLN A 22 7.64 19.03 -7.84
CA GLN A 22 7.06 17.88 -8.55
C GLN A 22 5.55 18.02 -8.80
N ILE A 23 4.87 18.92 -8.08
CA ILE A 23 3.49 19.34 -8.36
C ILE A 23 3.38 19.97 -9.75
N GLU A 24 4.42 20.61 -10.30
CA GLU A 24 4.41 21.08 -11.69
C GLU A 24 4.41 19.94 -12.71
N GLY A 25 5.08 18.82 -12.42
CA GLY A 25 5.06 17.61 -13.27
C GLY A 25 3.69 16.91 -13.31
N TRP A 26 2.88 17.01 -12.25
CA TRP A 26 1.48 16.54 -12.25
C TRP A 26 0.51 17.59 -12.84
N ARG A 27 0.96 18.84 -13.03
CA ARG A 27 0.24 19.86 -13.81
C ARG A 27 0.53 19.75 -15.32
N GLY A 28 1.52 18.97 -15.71
CA GLY A 28 1.91 18.74 -17.10
C GLY A 28 0.90 17.93 -17.90
N ASN A 29 0.15 18.61 -18.76
CA ASN A 29 -0.37 18.06 -20.03
C ASN A 29 -1.27 16.80 -19.97
N PHE A 30 -2.32 16.83 -19.14
CA PHE A 30 -3.53 16.01 -19.40
C PHE A 30 -4.68 16.84 -20.00
N GLY A 31 -4.37 18.04 -20.52
CA GLY A 31 -5.32 18.99 -21.09
C GLY A 31 -5.72 18.70 -22.54
N ASN A 32 -5.34 17.56 -23.13
CA ASN A 32 -5.79 17.19 -24.47
C ASN A 32 -5.90 15.66 -24.64
N SER A 33 -6.94 15.07 -24.05
CA SER A 33 -7.42 13.73 -24.40
C SER A 33 -8.92 13.74 -24.15
N GLY A 34 -9.70 13.86 -25.24
CA GLY A 34 -11.12 14.22 -25.24
C GLY A 34 -12.03 13.44 -24.29
N ASN A 35 -13.15 14.08 -23.93
CA ASN A 35 -14.43 13.52 -23.48
C ASN A 35 -14.47 12.17 -22.73
N ARG A 36 -13.55 11.90 -21.78
CA ARG A 36 -13.58 10.77 -20.83
C ARG A 36 -14.02 11.10 -19.38
N GLY A 37 -14.48 12.31 -19.10
CA GLY A 37 -15.02 12.69 -17.78
C GLY A 37 -16.55 12.46 -17.71
N PRO A 38 -17.14 12.31 -16.50
CA PRO A 38 -18.59 12.22 -16.38
C PRO A 38 -19.28 13.51 -16.91
N GLY A 39 -20.51 13.37 -17.42
CA GLY A 39 -21.26 14.33 -18.23
C GLY A 39 -21.57 15.70 -17.60
N TRP A 40 -21.24 15.92 -16.33
CA TRP A 40 -21.12 17.27 -15.76
C TRP A 40 -19.94 18.08 -16.32
N TRP A 41 -19.14 17.49 -17.21
CA TRP A 41 -18.10 18.17 -17.97
C TRP A 41 -18.66 19.13 -19.04
N ASN A 42 -19.90 18.95 -19.50
CA ASN A 42 -20.53 19.87 -20.46
C ASN A 42 -21.12 21.09 -19.74
N ASN A 43 -20.28 22.06 -19.40
CA ASN A 43 -20.72 23.45 -19.34
C ASN A 43 -20.01 24.19 -20.48
N GLY A 44 -20.77 24.51 -21.52
CA GLY A 44 -20.25 25.19 -22.70
C GLY A 44 -19.86 26.62 -22.35
N ASP A 45 -18.59 26.94 -22.53
CA ASP A 45 -18.20 28.31 -22.85
C ASP A 45 -18.72 28.59 -24.26
N ASN A 46 -19.85 29.28 -24.35
CA ASN A 46 -20.34 29.83 -25.61
C ASN A 46 -20.98 31.20 -25.34
N GLY A 47 -20.31 32.26 -25.83
CA GLY A 47 -20.87 33.55 -26.25
C GLY A 47 -21.53 34.42 -25.18
N GLY A 48 -21.06 35.67 -25.06
CA GLY A 48 -21.59 36.66 -24.11
C GLY A 48 -22.95 37.27 -24.48
N ASP A 49 -23.55 37.95 -23.51
CA ASP A 49 -24.12 39.30 -23.64
C ASP A 49 -24.48 39.86 -22.26
N ASP A 50 -24.50 41.18 -22.15
CA ASP A 50 -24.74 41.99 -20.94
C ASP A 50 -26.19 41.90 -20.42
N GLY A 51 -26.38 42.10 -19.10
CA GLY A 51 -27.71 42.34 -18.52
C GLY A 51 -27.79 42.23 -17.00
N ASP A 52 -27.94 43.37 -16.32
CA ASP A 52 -28.27 43.51 -14.90
C ASP A 52 -29.55 42.75 -14.50
N GLY A 53 -29.55 42.13 -13.32
CA GLY A 53 -30.79 41.68 -12.68
C GLY A 53 -30.67 40.60 -11.61
N SER A 54 -30.77 41.03 -10.35
CA SER A 54 -31.37 40.32 -9.20
C SER A 54 -30.93 38.87 -8.91
N SER A 55 -30.22 38.73 -7.79
CA SER A 55 -29.95 37.47 -7.10
C SER A 55 -31.25 36.69 -6.80
N SER A 56 -31.49 35.65 -7.58
CA SER A 56 -32.16 34.44 -7.10
C SER A 56 -31.52 33.26 -7.80
N THR A 57 -30.61 32.57 -7.11
CA THR A 57 -30.04 31.30 -7.59
C THR A 57 -31.10 30.21 -7.43
N GLY A 58 -32.18 30.34 -8.20
CA GLY A 58 -33.19 29.31 -8.37
C GLY A 58 -32.56 28.14 -9.11
N ILE A 59 -32.51 26.98 -8.45
CA ILE A 59 -32.20 25.70 -9.08
C ILE A 59 -33.42 25.32 -9.93
N THR A 60 -33.54 25.93 -11.11
CA THR A 60 -34.51 25.53 -12.13
C THR A 60 -33.77 25.35 -13.44
N GLY A 61 -33.10 24.20 -13.54
CA GLY A 61 -32.59 23.65 -14.78
C GLY A 61 -32.89 22.15 -14.77
N GLU A 62 -33.51 21.66 -15.84
CA GLU A 62 -33.64 20.23 -16.11
C GLU A 62 -32.25 19.57 -15.96
N ASN A 63 -32.17 18.51 -15.14
CA ASN A 63 -30.94 17.85 -14.62
C ASN A 63 -30.28 18.44 -13.36
N SER A 64 -31.04 18.72 -12.30
CA SER A 64 -30.44 18.79 -10.96
C SER A 64 -30.09 17.38 -10.45
N LEU A 65 -28.81 17.12 -10.12
CA LEU A 65 -28.34 15.86 -9.54
C LEU A 65 -29.06 15.49 -8.22
N PHE A 66 -29.59 16.49 -7.49
CA PHE A 66 -30.40 16.29 -6.28
C PHE A 66 -31.63 17.19 -6.27
N SER A 67 -32.74 16.70 -5.73
CA SER A 67 -34.02 17.41 -5.69
C SER A 67 -34.08 18.55 -4.65
N SER A 68 -33.11 18.66 -3.75
CA SER A 68 -33.04 19.72 -2.74
C SER A 68 -31.61 20.01 -2.29
N GLN A 69 -31.41 21.21 -1.73
CA GLN A 69 -30.15 21.60 -1.09
C GLN A 69 -29.79 20.68 0.07
N THR A 70 -30.79 20.18 0.81
CA THR A 70 -30.59 19.26 1.93
C THR A 70 -29.97 17.93 1.47
N GLU A 71 -30.49 17.34 0.41
CA GLU A 71 -29.95 16.09 -0.15
C GLU A 71 -28.55 16.29 -0.74
N PHE A 72 -28.31 17.42 -1.40
CA PHE A 72 -26.97 17.78 -1.89
C PHE A 72 -25.94 17.91 -0.75
N ASN A 73 -26.31 18.59 0.34
CA ASN A 73 -25.45 18.75 1.52
C ASN A 73 -25.14 17.39 2.18
N LYS A 74 -26.14 16.50 2.25
CA LYS A 74 -25.98 15.13 2.75
C LYS A 74 -25.03 14.33 1.87
N ALA A 75 -25.19 14.37 0.55
CA ALA A 75 -24.30 13.69 -0.39
C ALA A 75 -22.86 14.22 -0.30
N THR A 76 -22.68 15.54 -0.17
CA THR A 76 -21.37 16.16 0.05
C THR A 76 -20.71 15.65 1.35
N ARG A 77 -21.48 15.51 2.44
CA ARG A 77 -20.98 14.93 3.69
C ARG A 77 -20.58 13.46 3.52
N ILE A 78 -21.39 12.67 2.84
CA ILE A 78 -21.09 11.25 2.53
C ILE A 78 -19.79 11.15 1.72
N LEU A 79 -19.59 12.03 0.74
CA LEU A 79 -18.36 12.09 -0.06
C LEU A 79 -17.13 12.36 0.80
N ILE A 80 -17.21 13.31 1.73
CA ILE A 80 -16.09 13.61 2.64
C ILE A 80 -15.80 12.41 3.54
N ILE A 81 -16.83 11.77 4.12
CA ILE A 81 -16.65 10.59 4.98
C ILE A 81 -16.03 9.43 4.19
N HIS A 82 -16.53 9.16 2.97
CA HIS A 82 -15.94 8.18 2.06
C HIS A 82 -14.45 8.44 1.85
N ALA A 83 -14.08 9.66 1.46
CA ALA A 83 -12.71 10.03 1.15
C ALA A 83 -11.79 9.88 2.38
N VAL A 84 -12.25 10.31 3.57
CA VAL A 84 -11.48 10.20 4.81
C VAL A 84 -11.28 8.74 5.20
N LEU A 85 -12.35 7.93 5.26
CA LEU A 85 -12.27 6.53 5.67
C LEU A 85 -11.41 5.70 4.69
N ALA A 86 -11.61 5.87 3.38
CA ALA A 86 -10.82 5.17 2.38
C ALA A 86 -9.34 5.55 2.45
N SER A 87 -9.03 6.84 2.67
CA SER A 87 -7.65 7.32 2.82
C SER A 87 -7.00 6.77 4.09
N LEU A 88 -7.70 6.79 5.23
CA LEU A 88 -7.19 6.21 6.47
C LEU A 88 -6.82 4.74 6.30
N VAL A 89 -7.67 3.95 5.63
CA VAL A 89 -7.37 2.53 5.40
C VAL A 89 -6.14 2.34 4.51
N TRP A 90 -6.14 2.93 3.31
CA TRP A 90 -5.13 2.60 2.30
C TRP A 90 -3.82 3.35 2.46
N VAL A 91 -3.84 4.55 3.04
CA VAL A 91 -2.63 5.37 3.25
C VAL A 91 -2.01 5.11 4.62
N ILE A 92 -2.82 4.87 5.65
CA ILE A 92 -2.32 4.78 7.04
C ILE A 92 -2.37 3.35 7.56
N PHE A 93 -3.56 2.75 7.71
CA PHE A 93 -3.73 1.52 8.47
C PHE A 93 -3.09 0.30 7.79
N ILE A 94 -3.40 0.05 6.52
CA ILE A 94 -2.88 -1.12 5.80
C ILE A 94 -1.34 -1.08 5.69
N PRO A 95 -0.70 0.04 5.29
CA PRO A 95 0.76 0.13 5.30
C PRO A 95 1.35 -0.08 6.69
N SER A 96 0.79 0.55 7.73
CA SER A 96 1.26 0.43 9.12
C SER A 96 1.20 -1.01 9.63
N LEU A 97 0.08 -1.71 9.40
CA LEU A 97 -0.10 -3.11 9.79
C LEU A 97 0.84 -4.04 9.02
N ALA A 98 1.19 -3.70 7.77
CA ALA A 98 2.18 -4.44 7.00
C ALA A 98 3.62 -4.19 7.48
N ILE A 99 3.94 -2.97 7.93
CA ILE A 99 5.24 -2.62 8.53
C ILE A 99 5.42 -3.32 9.88
N LEU A 100 4.37 -3.44 10.68
CA LEU A 100 4.43 -4.04 12.02
C LEU A 100 5.06 -5.46 12.01
N LEU A 101 4.71 -6.28 11.01
CA LEU A 101 5.28 -7.62 10.84
C LEU A 101 6.76 -7.62 10.43
N ARG A 102 7.31 -6.48 9.99
CA ARG A 102 8.70 -6.33 9.53
C ARG A 102 9.64 -5.81 10.61
N LEU A 103 9.12 -5.48 11.80
CA LEU A 103 9.93 -5.06 12.94
C LEU A 103 10.72 -6.23 13.59
N ASN A 104 10.58 -7.45 13.06
CA ASN A 104 11.30 -8.66 13.50
C ASN A 104 11.09 -9.02 14.98
N ILE A 105 10.02 -8.50 15.58
CA ILE A 105 9.61 -8.87 16.93
C ILE A 105 8.86 -10.19 16.80
N LYS A 106 9.50 -11.30 17.21
CA LYS A 106 8.91 -12.66 17.20
C LYS A 106 7.90 -12.80 18.33
N ASN A 107 6.79 -12.08 18.24
CA ASN A 107 5.73 -12.08 19.24
C ASN A 107 4.39 -12.50 18.59
N PRO A 108 3.72 -13.56 19.08
CA PRO A 108 2.41 -13.97 18.57
C PRO A 108 1.33 -12.87 18.68
N VAL A 109 1.49 -11.92 19.60
CA VAL A 109 0.62 -10.74 19.74
C VAL A 109 0.66 -9.86 18.48
N ILE A 110 1.83 -9.68 17.87
CA ILE A 110 1.97 -8.83 16.69
C ILE A 110 1.25 -9.43 15.48
N LEU A 111 1.30 -10.75 15.31
CA LEU A 111 0.53 -11.43 14.27
C LEU A 111 -0.97 -11.27 14.49
N LYS A 112 -1.44 -11.32 15.75
CA LYS A 112 -2.84 -11.06 16.09
C LYS A 112 -3.23 -9.61 15.78
N ILE A 113 -2.41 -8.63 16.16
CA ILE A 113 -2.66 -7.21 15.84
C ILE A 113 -2.72 -7.01 14.33
N HIS A 114 -1.82 -7.62 13.56
CA HIS A 114 -1.86 -7.58 12.10
C HIS A 114 -3.17 -8.14 11.55
N ALA A 115 -3.55 -9.36 11.96
CA ALA A 115 -4.75 -10.03 11.45
C ALA A 115 -6.04 -9.26 11.83
N VAL A 116 -6.21 -8.93 13.11
CA VAL A 116 -7.39 -8.21 13.60
C VAL A 116 -7.44 -6.80 13.02
N GLY A 117 -6.32 -6.09 13.01
CA GLY A 117 -6.23 -4.74 12.42
C GLY A 117 -6.56 -4.73 10.94
N GLN A 118 -6.12 -5.75 10.17
CA GLN A 118 -6.47 -5.85 8.75
C GLN A 118 -7.95 -6.14 8.54
N ILE A 119 -8.56 -7.01 9.36
CA ILE A 119 -10.01 -7.27 9.30
C ILE A 119 -10.80 -6.00 9.60
N ILE A 120 -10.45 -5.27 10.66
CA ILE A 120 -11.10 -4.00 11.02
C ILE A 120 -10.93 -2.97 9.89
N SER A 121 -9.72 -2.84 9.35
CA SER A 121 -9.44 -1.94 8.23
C SER A 121 -10.27 -2.30 6.99
N TYR A 122 -10.45 -3.59 6.72
CA TYR A 122 -11.27 -4.06 5.61
C TYR A 122 -12.76 -3.75 5.83
N ILE A 123 -13.28 -3.92 7.04
CA ILE A 123 -14.66 -3.53 7.39
C ILE A 123 -14.87 -2.02 7.18
N ILE A 124 -13.95 -1.18 7.66
CA ILE A 124 -13.99 0.26 7.43
C ILE A 124 -14.00 0.57 5.92
N TYR A 125 -13.20 -0.15 5.14
CA TYR A 125 -13.16 0.03 3.69
C TYR A 125 -14.43 -0.43 2.99
N ILE A 126 -15.11 -1.49 3.45
CA ILE A 126 -16.44 -1.88 2.95
C ILE A 126 -17.43 -0.74 3.16
N VAL A 127 -17.44 -0.13 4.35
CA VAL A 127 -18.32 1.02 4.66
C VAL A 127 -18.00 2.19 3.74
N ALA A 128 -16.71 2.54 3.58
CA ALA A 128 -16.29 3.58 2.66
C ALA A 128 -16.71 3.26 1.22
N ALA A 129 -16.46 2.05 0.73
CA ALA A 129 -16.84 1.62 -0.61
C ALA A 129 -18.36 1.66 -0.82
N GLY A 130 -19.16 1.28 0.18
CA GLY A 130 -20.62 1.39 0.14
C GLY A 130 -21.10 2.85 -0.02
N MET A 131 -20.47 3.78 0.70
CA MET A 131 -20.75 5.23 0.52
C MET A 131 -20.39 5.71 -0.89
N GLY A 132 -19.24 5.29 -1.42
CA GLY A 132 -18.81 5.62 -2.79
C GLY A 132 -19.72 5.01 -3.85
N PHE A 133 -20.16 3.77 -3.66
CA PHE A 133 -21.12 3.09 -4.52
C PHE A 133 -22.46 3.83 -4.54
N TRP A 134 -22.97 4.24 -3.38
CA TRP A 134 -24.19 5.02 -3.29
C TRP A 134 -24.06 6.36 -4.04
N LEU A 135 -22.96 7.09 -3.88
CA LEU A 135 -22.71 8.34 -4.62
C LEU A 135 -22.64 8.12 -6.14
N ALA A 136 -21.97 7.05 -6.57
CA ALA A 136 -21.87 6.69 -7.97
C ALA A 136 -23.23 6.31 -8.56
N GLN A 137 -24.10 5.67 -7.78
CA GLN A 137 -25.47 5.35 -8.18
C GLN A 137 -26.31 6.62 -8.38
N GLN A 138 -26.24 7.59 -7.45
CA GLN A 138 -26.95 8.87 -7.62
C GLN A 138 -26.47 9.65 -8.84
N SER A 139 -25.21 9.44 -9.21
CA SER A 139 -24.54 10.13 -10.30
C SER A 139 -24.49 9.32 -11.60
N ALA A 140 -25.23 8.22 -11.69
CA ALA A 140 -25.11 7.26 -12.79
C ALA A 140 -25.46 7.89 -14.14
N ALA A 141 -26.46 8.78 -14.19
CA ALA A 141 -26.87 9.51 -15.41
C ALA A 141 -25.74 10.37 -15.99
N TYR A 142 -24.80 10.80 -15.15
CA TYR A 142 -23.63 11.56 -15.57
C TYR A 142 -22.45 10.65 -15.94
N GLY A 143 -22.61 9.33 -15.96
CA GLY A 143 -21.54 8.42 -16.40
C GLY A 143 -20.37 8.31 -15.42
N VAL A 144 -20.60 8.52 -14.12
CA VAL A 144 -19.55 8.32 -13.08
C VAL A 144 -18.94 6.93 -13.14
N TRP A 145 -19.75 5.92 -13.47
CA TRP A 145 -19.29 4.55 -13.64
C TRP A 145 -18.25 4.37 -14.75
N ASN A 146 -18.07 5.34 -15.64
CA ASN A 146 -17.02 5.30 -16.67
C ASN A 146 -15.65 5.73 -16.15
N ASP A 147 -15.59 6.49 -15.05
CA ASP A 147 -14.34 6.95 -14.46
C ASP A 147 -13.54 5.77 -13.88
N PRO A 148 -12.20 5.78 -13.97
CA PRO A 148 -11.36 4.72 -13.42
C PRO A 148 -11.46 4.57 -11.89
N HIS A 149 -11.80 5.63 -11.12
CA HIS A 149 -11.88 5.56 -9.66
C HIS A 149 -12.90 4.52 -9.14
N PRO A 150 -14.19 4.56 -9.50
CA PRO A 150 -15.15 3.55 -9.02
C PRO A 150 -14.81 2.14 -9.51
N LYS A 151 -14.33 1.98 -10.75
CA LYS A 151 -13.92 0.67 -11.31
C LYS A 151 -12.76 0.07 -10.52
N LEU A 152 -11.70 0.85 -10.32
CA LEU A 152 -10.51 0.42 -9.58
C LEU A 152 -10.82 0.21 -8.11
N GLY A 153 -11.63 1.06 -7.49
CA GLY A 153 -12.06 0.91 -6.09
C GLY A 153 -12.81 -0.39 -5.85
N LEU A 154 -13.75 -0.77 -6.73
CA LEU A 154 -14.45 -2.06 -6.64
C LEU A 154 -13.51 -3.25 -6.87
N ALA A 155 -12.57 -3.14 -7.81
CA ALA A 155 -11.56 -4.17 -8.01
C ALA A 155 -10.67 -4.35 -6.77
N VAL A 156 -10.20 -3.25 -6.17
CA VAL A 156 -9.42 -3.26 -4.91
C VAL A 156 -10.22 -3.90 -3.78
N LEU A 157 -11.51 -3.57 -3.64
CA LEU A 157 -12.40 -4.18 -2.65
C LEU A 157 -12.51 -5.70 -2.84
N ALA A 158 -12.81 -6.14 -4.06
CA ALA A 158 -12.97 -7.55 -4.40
C ALA A 158 -11.68 -8.36 -4.21
N ILE A 159 -10.53 -7.80 -4.62
CA ILE A 159 -9.23 -8.46 -4.47
C ILE A 159 -8.81 -8.52 -2.98
N ALA A 160 -9.07 -7.45 -2.22
CA ALA A 160 -8.75 -7.39 -0.79
C ALA A 160 -9.52 -8.44 0.03
N PHE A 161 -10.73 -8.85 -0.41
CA PHE A 161 -11.49 -9.94 0.21
C PHE A 161 -10.69 -11.25 0.35
N PHE A 162 -9.84 -11.56 -0.64
CA PHE A 162 -9.05 -12.79 -0.63
C PHE A 162 -7.81 -12.72 0.28
N GLN A 163 -7.39 -11.53 0.71
CA GLN A 163 -6.19 -11.36 1.54
C GLN A 163 -6.28 -12.12 2.88
N PRO A 164 -7.35 -11.98 3.70
CA PRO A 164 -7.47 -12.72 4.95
C PRO A 164 -7.54 -14.24 4.73
N ILE A 165 -8.16 -14.70 3.65
CA ILE A 165 -8.27 -16.12 3.30
C ILE A 165 -6.86 -16.68 3.03
N PHE A 166 -6.08 -16.03 2.17
CA PHE A 166 -4.72 -16.45 1.88
C PHE A 166 -3.81 -16.38 3.11
N GLY A 167 -3.95 -15.34 3.93
CA GLY A 167 -3.23 -15.21 5.20
C GLY A 167 -3.55 -16.36 6.16
N ALA A 168 -4.83 -16.72 6.32
CA ALA A 168 -5.27 -17.81 7.18
C ALA A 168 -4.78 -19.18 6.70
N ILE A 169 -4.88 -19.46 5.39
CA ILE A 169 -4.38 -20.70 4.78
C ILE A 169 -2.86 -20.81 4.98
N HIS A 170 -2.12 -19.74 4.66
CA HIS A 170 -0.67 -19.70 4.86
C HIS A 170 -0.29 -19.97 6.32
N HIS A 171 -0.94 -19.30 7.27
CA HIS A 171 -0.65 -19.46 8.69
C HIS A 171 -0.97 -20.87 9.20
N ARG A 172 -2.09 -21.48 8.77
CA ARG A 172 -2.45 -22.87 9.13
C ARG A 172 -1.40 -23.87 8.64
N ILE A 173 -0.95 -23.74 7.38
CA ILE A 173 0.07 -24.62 6.81
C ILE A 173 1.41 -24.41 7.53
N TYR A 174 1.82 -23.16 7.77
CA TYR A 174 3.04 -22.85 8.50
C TYR A 174 3.05 -23.46 9.90
N LYS A 175 1.96 -23.28 10.67
CA LYS A 175 1.83 -23.85 12.02
C LYS A 175 1.90 -25.37 12.00
N LYS A 176 1.22 -26.02 11.05
CA LYS A 176 1.26 -27.48 10.89
C LYS A 176 2.68 -27.99 10.62
N ARG A 177 3.41 -27.33 9.71
CA ARG A 177 4.82 -27.66 9.41
C ARG A 177 5.73 -27.43 10.61
N ALA A 178 5.55 -26.34 11.35
CA ALA A 178 6.34 -26.05 12.54
C ALA A 178 6.16 -27.11 13.64
N VAL A 179 4.92 -27.50 13.93
CA VAL A 179 4.61 -28.56 14.92
C VAL A 179 5.17 -29.91 14.47
N ASN A 180 5.00 -30.28 13.21
CA ASN A 180 5.51 -31.55 12.69
C ASN A 180 7.04 -31.62 12.72
N ALA A 181 7.73 -30.52 12.38
CA ALA A 181 9.18 -30.43 12.45
C ALA A 181 9.70 -30.55 13.90
N GLN A 182 9.02 -29.91 14.86
CA GLN A 182 9.35 -30.04 16.29
C GLN A 182 9.13 -31.46 16.81
N ALA A 183 8.13 -32.17 16.27
CA ALA A 183 7.84 -33.56 16.62
C ALA A 183 8.70 -34.59 15.86
N GLY A 184 9.72 -34.17 15.10
CA GLY A 184 10.60 -35.07 14.33
C GLY A 184 9.92 -35.77 13.14
N ARG A 185 8.72 -35.34 12.74
CA ARG A 185 8.00 -35.93 11.61
C ARG A 185 8.55 -35.41 10.29
N SER A 186 8.58 -36.27 9.27
CA SER A 186 8.89 -35.87 7.89
C SER A 186 7.89 -34.81 7.42
N THR A 187 8.38 -33.58 7.22
CA THR A 187 7.60 -32.45 6.74
C THR A 187 8.53 -31.42 6.08
N GLU A 188 8.02 -30.63 5.15
CA GLU A 188 8.76 -29.49 4.63
C GLU A 188 9.10 -28.50 5.75
N ALA A 189 10.28 -27.88 5.68
CA ALA A 189 10.71 -26.89 6.66
C ALA A 189 9.66 -25.77 6.81
N PRO A 190 9.40 -25.30 8.05
CA PRO A 190 8.47 -24.19 8.28
C PRO A 190 8.97 -22.94 7.56
N GLY A 191 8.21 -22.49 6.57
CA GLY A 191 8.59 -21.43 5.65
C GLY A 191 7.40 -20.84 4.90
N ARG A 192 7.69 -19.93 3.95
CA ARG A 192 6.64 -19.35 3.11
C ARG A 192 6.04 -20.42 2.21
N THR A 193 4.72 -20.50 2.19
CA THR A 193 3.98 -21.37 1.26
C THR A 193 3.71 -20.60 -0.03
N SER A 194 3.37 -21.29 -1.12
CA SER A 194 2.97 -20.63 -2.39
C SER A 194 1.84 -19.61 -2.17
N VAL A 195 0.84 -19.97 -1.34
CA VAL A 195 -0.24 -19.06 -0.92
C VAL A 195 0.28 -17.88 -0.10
N GLY A 196 1.30 -18.08 0.74
CA GLY A 196 1.96 -17.00 1.48
C GLY A 196 2.69 -16.02 0.57
N HIS A 197 3.27 -16.48 -0.55
CA HIS A 197 3.84 -15.61 -1.58
C HIS A 197 2.75 -14.81 -2.30
N ALA A 198 1.64 -15.46 -2.67
CA ALA A 198 0.50 -14.78 -3.27
C ALA A 198 -0.07 -13.70 -2.33
N HIS A 199 -0.30 -14.02 -1.06
CA HIS A 199 -0.74 -13.08 -0.03
C HIS A 199 0.18 -11.85 0.05
N LEU A 200 1.50 -12.08 0.12
CA LEU A 200 2.50 -11.01 0.24
C LEU A 200 2.56 -10.09 -0.98
N TRP A 201 2.58 -10.64 -2.19
CA TRP A 201 2.67 -9.83 -3.41
C TRP A 201 1.36 -9.09 -3.70
N LEU A 202 0.24 -9.77 -3.51
CA LEU A 202 -1.07 -9.16 -3.68
C LEU A 202 -1.31 -8.05 -2.65
N GLY A 203 -0.85 -8.22 -1.42
CA GLY A 203 -0.89 -7.15 -0.40
C GLY A 203 -0.04 -5.93 -0.78
N ARG A 204 1.13 -6.12 -1.39
CA ARG A 204 1.97 -5.01 -1.91
C ARG A 204 1.26 -4.28 -3.05
N LEU A 205 0.70 -5.03 -4.00
CA LEU A 205 -0.04 -4.47 -5.13
C LEU A 205 -1.25 -3.66 -4.64
N LEU A 206 -2.02 -4.20 -3.70
CA LEU A 206 -3.19 -3.53 -3.13
C LEU A 206 -2.86 -2.19 -2.46
N ILE A 207 -1.72 -2.09 -1.75
CA ILE A 207 -1.29 -0.80 -1.18
C ILE A 207 -1.10 0.25 -2.28
N VAL A 208 -0.38 -0.11 -3.35
CA VAL A 208 -0.13 0.80 -4.47
C VAL A 208 -1.43 1.17 -5.19
N LEU A 209 -2.27 0.19 -5.50
CA LEU A 209 -3.56 0.42 -6.16
C LEU A 209 -4.50 1.26 -5.30
N GLY A 210 -4.52 1.05 -3.99
CA GLY A 210 -5.34 1.83 -3.05
C GLY A 210 -4.93 3.31 -3.02
N VAL A 211 -3.62 3.59 -3.03
CA VAL A 211 -3.10 4.97 -3.08
C VAL A 211 -3.41 5.63 -4.44
N ILE A 212 -3.20 4.91 -5.55
CA ILE A 212 -3.56 5.41 -6.87
C ILE A 212 -5.07 5.70 -6.93
N ASN A 213 -5.89 4.78 -6.42
CA ASN A 213 -7.33 4.94 -6.40
C ASN A 213 -7.79 6.16 -5.59
N GLY A 214 -7.18 6.44 -4.43
CA GLY A 214 -7.49 7.65 -3.67
C GLY A 214 -7.13 8.94 -4.42
N GLY A 215 -5.99 8.95 -5.12
CA GLY A 215 -5.62 10.05 -6.01
C GLY A 215 -6.62 10.26 -7.16
N LEU A 216 -7.09 9.17 -7.78
CA LEU A 216 -8.15 9.22 -8.79
C LEU A 216 -9.47 9.75 -8.22
N GLY A 217 -9.81 9.40 -6.97
CA GLY A 217 -11.00 9.93 -6.29
C GLY A 217 -10.94 11.43 -6.06
N ILE A 218 -9.77 11.96 -5.67
CA ILE A 218 -9.55 13.42 -5.54
C ILE A 218 -9.64 14.12 -6.90
N ARG A 219 -9.12 13.50 -7.97
CA ARG A 219 -9.31 13.99 -9.34
C ARG A 219 -10.78 14.02 -9.71
N LEU A 220 -11.53 12.94 -9.47
CA LEU A 220 -12.96 12.88 -9.75
C LEU A 220 -13.74 13.95 -8.97
N ALA A 221 -13.38 14.17 -7.69
CA ALA A 221 -13.99 15.21 -6.86
C ALA A 221 -13.72 16.64 -7.40
N SER A 222 -12.57 16.90 -8.03
CA SER A 222 -12.21 18.24 -8.53
C SER A 222 -13.08 18.76 -9.66
N PHE A 223 -13.80 17.86 -10.34
CA PHE A 223 -14.71 18.19 -11.43
C PHE A 223 -16.15 17.82 -11.10
N SER A 224 -16.43 17.53 -9.82
CA SER A 224 -17.75 17.18 -9.34
C SER A 224 -18.44 18.41 -8.74
N PRO A 225 -19.78 18.46 -8.74
CA PRO A 225 -20.49 19.58 -8.13
C PRO A 225 -20.31 19.62 -6.59
N PHE A 226 -19.84 18.54 -5.96
CA PHE A 226 -19.72 18.41 -4.51
C PHE A 226 -18.62 19.25 -3.85
N GLN A 227 -17.62 19.70 -4.62
CA GLN A 227 -16.43 20.35 -4.07
C GLN A 227 -15.97 21.50 -4.95
N THR A 228 -15.50 22.56 -4.31
CA THR A 228 -14.86 23.68 -5.00
C THR A 228 -13.43 23.31 -5.43
N GLY A 229 -12.86 24.07 -6.38
CA GLY A 229 -11.45 23.92 -6.74
C GLY A 229 -10.50 24.14 -5.55
N ALA A 230 -10.80 25.10 -4.68
CA ALA A 230 -10.00 25.40 -3.50
C ALA A 230 -10.00 24.24 -2.47
N THR A 231 -11.17 23.67 -2.18
CA THR A 231 -11.29 22.53 -1.26
C THR A 231 -10.60 21.29 -1.83
N THR A 232 -10.75 21.04 -3.13
CA THR A 232 -10.10 19.90 -3.77
C THR A 232 -8.58 20.04 -3.85
N ASN A 233 -8.06 21.24 -4.07
CA ASN A 233 -6.61 21.50 -4.03
C ASN A 233 -6.03 21.25 -2.64
N LYS A 234 -6.72 21.70 -1.58
CA LYS A 234 -6.32 21.38 -0.20
C LYS A 234 -6.32 19.87 0.05
N ALA A 235 -7.37 19.16 -0.37
CA ALA A 235 -7.44 17.71 -0.24
C ALA A 235 -6.30 17.01 -1.00
N ARG A 236 -6.00 17.45 -2.23
CA ARG A 236 -4.90 16.93 -3.05
C ARG A 236 -3.56 17.11 -2.35
N ILE A 237 -3.23 18.31 -1.87
CA ILE A 237 -1.96 18.58 -1.20
C ILE A 237 -1.81 17.72 0.06
N THR A 238 -2.84 17.68 0.91
CA THR A 238 -2.81 16.89 2.15
C THR A 238 -2.68 15.40 1.87
N TYR A 239 -3.48 14.87 0.95
CA TYR A 239 -3.47 13.45 0.60
C TYR A 239 -2.11 13.02 0.05
N THR A 240 -1.57 13.78 -0.90
CA THR A 240 -0.33 13.44 -1.59
C THR A 240 0.88 13.51 -0.66
N THR A 241 0.90 14.51 0.22
CA THR A 241 1.94 14.62 1.27
C THR A 241 1.90 13.42 2.21
N MET A 242 0.72 13.06 2.74
CA MET A 242 0.57 11.91 3.64
C MET A 242 0.90 10.59 2.95
N ALA A 243 0.44 10.41 1.71
CA ALA A 243 0.72 9.23 0.91
C ALA A 243 2.21 9.08 0.62
N ALA A 244 2.89 10.16 0.24
CA ALA A 244 4.33 10.15 -0.01
C ALA A 244 5.13 9.79 1.25
N VAL A 245 4.82 10.42 2.39
CA VAL A 245 5.49 10.15 3.67
C VAL A 245 5.32 8.68 4.06
N MET A 246 4.09 8.16 4.03
CA MET A 246 3.81 6.77 4.40
C MET A 246 4.40 5.76 3.42
N PHE A 247 4.41 6.07 2.13
CA PHE A 247 5.01 5.20 1.12
C PHE A 247 6.53 5.12 1.29
N VAL A 248 7.21 6.25 1.53
CA VAL A 248 8.65 6.27 1.82
C VAL A 248 8.95 5.48 3.08
N LEU A 249 8.19 5.69 4.15
CA LEU A 249 8.34 4.94 5.39
C LEU A 249 8.15 3.43 5.15
N TYR A 250 7.10 3.04 4.43
CA TYR A 250 6.85 1.65 4.05
C TYR A 250 8.02 1.05 3.26
N MET A 251 8.54 1.77 2.27
CA MET A 251 9.66 1.31 1.44
C MET A 251 10.95 1.14 2.24
N ILE A 252 11.25 2.06 3.15
CA ILE A 252 12.41 1.94 4.05
C ILE A 252 12.32 0.65 4.86
N PHE A 253 11.20 0.40 5.55
CA PHE A 253 11.02 -0.83 6.33
C PHE A 253 11.01 -2.09 5.47
N LEU A 254 10.46 -2.02 4.26
CA LEU A 254 10.47 -3.12 3.30
C LEU A 254 11.89 -3.51 2.89
N ILE A 255 12.69 -2.53 2.49
CA ILE A 255 14.08 -2.74 2.04
C ILE A 255 14.95 -3.21 3.20
N LEU A 256 14.86 -2.55 4.36
CA LEU A 256 15.62 -2.95 5.56
C LEU A 256 15.32 -4.39 5.96
N PHE A 257 14.06 -4.81 5.89
CA PHE A 257 13.66 -6.18 6.20
C PHE A 257 14.22 -7.19 5.19
N GLU A 258 14.14 -6.91 3.88
CA GLU A 258 14.64 -7.83 2.86
C GLU A 258 16.18 -7.96 2.91
N VAL A 259 16.90 -6.84 3.06
CA VAL A 259 18.37 -6.84 3.21
C VAL A 259 18.80 -7.68 4.43
N ARG A 260 18.14 -7.48 5.58
CA ARG A 260 18.42 -8.27 6.79
C ARG A 260 18.13 -9.75 6.56
N ARG A 261 17.02 -10.08 5.90
CA ARG A 261 16.64 -11.47 5.61
C ARG A 261 17.66 -12.17 4.72
N THR A 262 18.12 -11.54 3.64
CA THR A 262 19.14 -12.11 2.74
C THR A 262 20.45 -12.37 3.50
N ARG A 263 20.88 -11.44 4.36
CA ARG A 263 22.06 -11.64 5.21
C ARG A 263 21.94 -12.86 6.12
N HIS A 264 20.81 -13.04 6.79
CA HIS A 264 20.58 -14.23 7.64
C HIS A 264 20.54 -15.55 6.85
N GLN A 265 20.03 -15.53 5.61
CA GLN A 265 20.04 -16.71 4.74
C GLN A 265 21.46 -17.06 4.30
N ASN A 266 22.26 -16.07 3.90
CA ASN A 266 23.65 -16.27 3.47
C ASN A 266 24.51 -16.85 4.60
N VAL A 267 24.42 -16.29 5.82
CA VAL A 267 25.14 -16.82 7.00
C VAL A 267 24.75 -18.27 7.30
N LYS A 268 23.47 -18.63 7.14
CA LYS A 268 23.01 -20.02 7.35
C LYS A 268 23.54 -20.97 6.28
N LEU A 269 23.66 -20.51 5.03
CA LEU A 269 24.23 -21.29 3.94
C LEU A 269 25.74 -21.51 4.16
N GLU A 270 26.47 -20.46 4.52
CA GLU A 270 27.91 -20.50 4.84
C GLU A 270 28.21 -21.46 6.00
N ASN A 271 27.45 -21.38 7.08
CA ASN A 271 27.59 -22.31 8.20
C ASN A 271 27.30 -23.77 7.79
N ARG A 272 26.34 -23.99 6.88
CA ARG A 272 26.03 -25.34 6.38
C ARG A 272 27.12 -25.87 5.46
N SER A 273 27.70 -25.05 4.58
CA SER A 273 28.85 -25.46 3.76
C SER A 273 30.05 -25.81 4.64
N SER A 274 30.35 -24.99 5.64
CA SER A 274 31.46 -25.23 6.58
C SER A 274 31.27 -26.45 7.47
N SER A 275 30.02 -26.87 7.75
CA SER A 275 29.74 -28.13 8.46
C SER A 275 29.75 -29.38 7.56
N THR A 276 29.70 -29.22 6.24
CA THR A 276 29.68 -30.33 5.28
C THR A 276 31.09 -30.64 4.74
N ILE A 277 32.03 -29.69 4.83
CA ILE A 277 33.45 -29.95 4.62
C ILE A 277 33.99 -30.65 5.87
N PRO A 278 34.50 -31.90 5.80
CA PRO A 278 35.19 -32.52 6.92
C PRO A 278 36.32 -31.59 7.36
N LYS A 279 36.33 -31.21 8.65
CA LYS A 279 37.48 -30.55 9.25
C LYS A 279 38.57 -31.59 9.48
N ASP A 280 39.21 -32.01 8.40
CA ASP A 280 40.58 -32.52 8.41
C ASP A 280 41.23 -31.95 7.16
N PRO A 281 42.18 -30.99 7.28
CA PRO A 281 43.18 -30.87 6.25
C PRO A 281 43.88 -32.23 6.24
N LEU A 282 43.78 -32.95 5.13
CA LEU A 282 44.69 -34.07 4.88
C LEU A 282 46.11 -33.57 5.20
N PRO A 283 46.91 -34.31 6.00
CA PRO A 283 48.28 -33.93 6.23
C PRO A 283 48.94 -33.71 4.87
N THR A 284 49.48 -32.51 4.67
CA THR A 284 50.26 -32.19 3.48
C THR A 284 51.41 -33.19 3.42
N TYR A 285 51.63 -33.74 2.24
CA TYR A 285 52.53 -34.85 1.93
C TYR A 285 54.01 -34.63 2.31
N ASP A 286 54.36 -33.46 2.85
CA ASP A 286 55.71 -33.11 3.29
C ASP A 286 56.07 -33.63 4.70
N GLU A 287 55.10 -34.07 5.53
CA GLU A 287 55.40 -34.56 6.90
C GLU A 287 55.71 -36.07 6.99
N SER A 288 55.69 -36.84 5.89
CA SER A 288 56.02 -38.29 5.93
C SER A 288 57.48 -38.63 5.64
N GLU A 289 58.30 -37.69 5.17
CA GLU A 289 59.71 -37.97 4.83
C GLU A 289 60.67 -37.82 6.04
N GLU A 290 60.25 -37.20 7.14
CA GLU A 290 61.12 -37.01 8.31
C GLU A 290 61.19 -38.24 9.26
N SER A 291 60.37 -39.28 9.03
CA SER A 291 60.35 -40.49 9.89
C SER A 291 61.12 -41.70 9.33
N VAL A 292 61.70 -41.62 8.12
CA VAL A 292 62.43 -42.74 7.50
C VAL A 292 63.96 -42.64 7.69
N GLY A 293 64.47 -41.62 8.39
CA GLY A 293 65.90 -41.30 8.40
C GLY A 293 66.67 -41.41 9.72
N ARG A 294 66.10 -41.92 10.83
CA ARG A 294 66.86 -42.05 12.09
C ARG A 294 67.23 -43.51 12.39
N ASN A 295 68.37 -43.88 11.80
CA ASN A 295 69.09 -45.13 12.01
C ASN A 295 69.18 -45.51 13.49
N ALA A 296 68.82 -46.76 13.78
CA ALA A 296 69.49 -47.54 14.79
C ALA A 296 70.95 -47.78 14.33
N ARG A 297 71.93 -47.54 15.22
CA ARG A 297 72.99 -48.50 15.62
C ARG A 297 74.17 -47.85 16.37
N TYR A 298 74.43 -48.44 17.56
CA TYR A 298 75.70 -48.65 18.28
C TYR A 298 76.68 -47.48 18.49
N THR A 299 76.87 -47.04 19.73
CA THR A 299 77.80 -47.60 20.75
C THR A 299 77.41 -47.11 22.13
#